data_AF-A0A8S9YH82-F1
#
_entry.id   AF-A0A8S9YH82-F1
#
_cell.length_a   1.000
_cell.length_b   1.000
_cell.length_c   1.000
_cell.angle_alpha   90.00
_cell.angle_beta   90.00
_cell.angle_gamma   90.00
#
_symmetry.space_group_name_H-M   'P 1'
#
loop_
_entity.id
_entity.type
_entity.pdbx_description
1 polymer ?
#
loop_
_entity_poly.entity_id
_entity_poly.type
_entity_poly.pdbx_seq_one_letter_code
_entity_poly.pdbx_strand_id
1 'polypeptide(L)'
;MLLPAECCTMLNTITELRSHLFSLCQATEVSVTASSPRSKTNQTANHLHIETEEFFESIQRSMMIIIIDQFTVVLNTVLNKLTRFDENKIISSILTFTKPNNEEGRAYATFLHSNLQQLSESLVDEVSMIALCEAWYTRQMRMIYEWLIHRKGMLLHSHQIKCLSTIVKKTFSYFELQGLPTAVLDTIVYQTVSQRLQVEETTQCVKQESGSTTPSGMGRRKLLDSLGGGLSGLSGNALFHRN
;
A
#
# COMPACT_ATOMS: atom_id res chain seq x y z
N MET A 1 -2.19 15.15 6.47
CA MET A 1 -1.06 15.28 7.41
C MET A 1 0.20 15.09 6.61
N LEU A 2 1.19 15.95 6.74
CA LEU A 2 2.48 15.81 6.06
C LEU A 2 3.54 15.91 7.16
N LEU A 3 4.59 15.11 7.07
CA LEU A 3 5.63 15.05 8.10
C LEU A 3 6.28 16.44 8.22
N PRO A 4 6.38 17.03 9.42
CA PRO A 4 7.13 18.26 9.58
C PRO A 4 8.61 18.05 9.18
N ALA A 5 9.19 19.00 8.43
CA ALA A 5 10.58 18.87 7.96
C ALA A 5 11.58 18.77 9.13
N GLU A 6 11.22 19.36 10.27
CA GLU A 6 11.98 19.34 11.52
C GLU A 6 12.20 17.90 12.02
N CYS A 7 11.28 16.97 11.76
CA CYS A 7 11.46 15.56 12.10
C CYS A 7 12.66 14.94 11.37
N CYS A 8 12.79 15.22 10.07
CA CYS A 8 13.94 14.77 9.27
C CYS A 8 15.22 15.48 9.70
N THR A 9 15.16 16.78 9.98
CA THR A 9 16.31 17.53 10.49
C THR A 9 16.84 16.94 11.79
N MET A 10 15.96 16.66 12.76
CA MET A 10 16.37 16.06 14.03
C MET A 10 17.00 14.67 13.85
N LEU A 11 16.45 13.83 12.96
CA LEU A 11 17.03 12.51 12.64
C LEU A 11 18.43 12.66 12.02
N ASN A 12 18.60 13.57 11.07
CA ASN A 12 19.90 13.85 10.45
C ASN A 12 20.91 14.41 11.45
N THR A 13 20.49 15.29 12.35
CA THR A 13 21.36 15.80 13.42
C THR A 13 21.86 14.68 14.32
N ILE A 14 21.03 13.69 14.65
CA ILE A 14 21.48 12.53 15.43
C ILE A 14 22.50 11.71 14.64
N THR A 15 22.25 11.45 13.35
CA THR A 15 23.23 10.77 12.47
C THR A 15 24.56 11.53 12.43
N GLU A 16 24.52 12.85 12.32
CA GLU A 16 25.72 13.69 12.31
C GLU A 16 26.48 13.64 13.64
N LEU A 17 25.76 13.76 14.77
CA LEU A 17 26.36 13.66 16.11
C LEU A 17 27.07 12.33 16.32
N ARG A 18 26.49 11.22 15.84
CA ARG A 18 27.11 9.89 15.89
C ARG A 18 28.39 9.82 15.04
N SER A 19 28.36 10.37 13.83
CA SER A 19 29.54 10.41 12.95
C SER A 19 30.70 11.20 13.58
N HIS A 20 30.40 12.33 14.24
CA HIS A 20 31.40 13.13 14.95
C HIS A 20 31.94 12.41 16.19
N LEU A 21 31.09 11.72 16.95
CA LEU A 21 31.50 10.94 18.11
C LEU A 21 32.52 9.84 17.71
N PHE A 22 32.27 9.14 16.60
CA PHE A 22 33.20 8.14 16.05
C PHE A 22 34.55 8.76 15.63
N SER A 23 34.53 9.96 15.04
CA SER A 23 35.73 10.66 14.59
C SER A 23 36.62 11.14 15.74
N LEU A 24 36.04 11.61 16.85
CA LEU A 24 36.76 11.98 18.07
C LEU A 24 37.51 10.80 18.70
N CYS A 25 36.96 9.59 18.58
CA CYS A 25 37.58 8.37 19.08
C CYS A 25 38.85 8.01 18.30
N GLN A 26 38.82 8.04 16.97
CA GLN A 26 40.02 7.78 16.15
C GLN A 26 41.12 8.82 16.38
N ALA A 27 40.76 10.10 16.49
CA ALA A 27 41.72 11.17 16.76
C ALA A 27 42.41 10.99 18.13
N THR A 28 41.67 10.49 19.13
CA THR A 28 42.21 10.18 20.46
C THR A 28 43.17 9.00 20.40
N GLU A 29 42.85 7.93 19.66
CA GLU A 29 43.74 6.77 19.51
C GLU A 29 45.08 7.11 18.83
N VAL A 30 45.07 7.93 17.78
CA VAL A 30 46.28 8.32 17.03
C VAL A 30 47.22 9.21 17.86
N SER A 31 46.67 10.08 18.71
CA SER A 31 47.45 11.01 19.55
C SER A 31 48.21 10.35 20.70
N VAL A 32 47.91 9.08 21.04
CA VAL A 32 48.44 8.38 22.23
C VAL A 32 49.59 7.40 21.88
N THR A 33 50.09 7.40 20.65
CA THR A 33 51.20 6.53 20.21
C THR A 33 52.60 6.97 20.68
N ALA A 34 52.72 7.70 21.79
CA ALA A 34 54.00 7.98 22.44
C ALA A 34 53.89 7.91 23.99
N SER A 35 54.30 6.76 24.54
CA SER A 35 54.86 6.59 25.90
C SER A 35 53.96 6.85 27.14
N SER A 36 53.16 5.86 27.59
CA SER A 36 52.93 5.62 29.05
C SER A 36 52.00 4.44 29.39
N PRO A 37 52.10 3.86 30.61
CA PRO A 37 51.34 2.68 31.04
C PRO A 37 49.91 3.05 31.46
N ARG A 38 48.92 2.88 30.57
CA ARG A 38 47.54 3.27 30.89
C ARG A 38 46.43 2.43 30.26
N SER A 39 46.49 1.11 30.46
CA SER A 39 45.40 0.17 30.12
C SER A 39 44.03 0.54 30.75
N LYS A 40 43.99 1.22 31.91
CA LYS A 40 42.73 1.56 32.60
C LYS A 40 41.99 2.78 32.04
N THR A 41 42.66 3.72 31.37
CA THR A 41 42.02 4.97 30.89
C THR A 41 41.42 4.83 29.51
N ASN A 42 42.02 3.98 28.65
CA ASN A 42 41.43 3.60 27.37
C ASN A 42 40.12 2.82 27.58
N GLN A 43 40.04 2.03 28.66
CA GLN A 43 38.84 1.26 28.99
C GLN A 43 37.66 2.16 29.41
N THR A 44 37.91 3.27 30.13
CA THR A 44 36.88 4.24 30.52
C THR A 44 36.41 5.10 29.34
N ALA A 45 37.32 5.52 28.46
CA ALA A 45 36.97 6.27 27.25
C ALA A 45 36.12 5.42 26.29
N ASN A 46 36.48 4.15 26.10
CA ASN A 46 35.71 3.23 25.26
C ASN A 46 34.33 2.90 25.88
N HIS A 47 34.23 2.78 27.20
CA HIS A 47 32.95 2.56 27.89
C HIS A 47 31.99 3.75 27.71
N LEU A 48 32.47 4.98 27.95
CA LEU A 48 31.65 6.19 27.75
C LEU A 48 31.20 6.36 26.30
N HIS A 49 32.04 5.95 25.34
CA HIS A 49 31.69 5.98 23.93
C HIS A 49 30.56 5.01 23.59
N ILE A 50 30.64 3.75 24.03
CA ILE A 50 29.59 2.74 23.83
C ILE A 50 28.27 3.23 24.44
N GLU A 51 28.31 3.72 25.68
CA GLU A 51 27.11 4.25 26.37
C GLU A 51 26.49 5.44 25.62
N THR A 52 27.31 6.32 25.05
CA THR A 52 26.85 7.48 24.28
C THR A 52 26.28 7.09 22.91
N GLU A 53 26.91 6.12 22.22
CA GLU A 53 26.40 5.53 20.97
C GLU A 53 25.03 4.89 21.18
N GLU A 54 24.89 4.04 22.20
CA GLU A 54 23.63 3.39 22.56
C GLU A 54 22.52 4.41 22.89
N PHE A 55 22.88 5.50 23.56
CA PHE A 55 21.96 6.59 23.85
C PHE A 55 21.42 7.26 22.56
N PHE A 56 22.30 7.62 21.62
CA PHE A 56 21.88 8.21 20.34
C PHE A 56 21.05 7.25 19.50
N GLU A 57 21.40 5.96 19.46
CA GLU A 57 20.59 4.91 18.83
C GLU A 57 19.18 4.83 19.44
N SER A 58 19.09 4.90 20.76
CA SER A 58 17.82 4.87 21.47
C SER A 58 16.94 6.07 21.11
N ILE A 59 17.52 7.27 21.02
CA ILE A 59 16.79 8.48 20.61
C ILE A 59 16.32 8.35 19.16
N GLN A 60 17.22 7.98 18.25
CA GLN A 60 16.91 7.83 16.82
C GLN A 60 15.77 6.82 16.63
N ARG A 61 15.85 5.66 17.28
CA ARG A 61 14.80 4.63 17.26
C ARG A 61 13.48 5.15 17.82
N SER A 62 13.51 5.86 18.95
CA SER A 62 12.31 6.43 19.57
C SER A 62 11.62 7.43 18.65
N MET A 63 12.40 8.29 17.97
CA MET A 63 11.86 9.24 17.00
C MET A 63 11.22 8.54 15.80
N MET A 64 11.86 7.51 15.24
CA MET A 64 11.28 6.73 14.14
C MET A 64 9.95 6.10 14.55
N ILE A 65 9.86 5.52 15.75
CA ILE A 65 8.61 4.95 16.29
C ILE A 65 7.50 6.01 16.36
N ILE A 66 7.81 7.21 16.88
CA ILE A 66 6.82 8.30 17.00
C ILE A 66 6.31 8.72 15.61
N ILE A 67 7.20 8.86 14.62
CA ILE A 67 6.83 9.20 13.25
C ILE A 67 5.89 8.13 12.66
N ILE A 68 6.26 6.86 12.82
CA ILE A 68 5.46 5.73 12.33
C ILE A 68 4.09 5.70 13.01
N ASP A 69 4.03 5.90 14.32
CA ASP A 69 2.76 5.95 15.05
C ASP A 69 1.85 7.05 14.50
N GLN A 70 2.38 8.24 14.25
CA GLN A 70 1.60 9.32 13.61
C GLN A 70 1.08 8.92 12.23
N PHE A 71 1.90 8.30 11.39
CA PHE A 71 1.43 7.84 10.09
C PHE A 71 0.33 6.77 10.19
N THR A 72 0.45 5.85 11.13
CA THR A 72 -0.56 4.80 11.35
C THR A 72 -1.89 5.36 11.84
N VAL A 73 -1.91 6.49 12.57
CA VAL A 73 -3.17 7.19 12.94
C VAL A 73 -3.98 7.59 11.71
N VAL A 74 -3.32 8.00 10.61
CA VAL A 74 -4.00 8.36 9.37
C VAL A 74 -4.66 7.14 8.74
N LEU A 75 -3.96 6.00 8.67
CA LEU A 75 -4.54 4.75 8.18
C LEU A 75 -5.70 4.28 9.07
N ASN A 76 -5.52 4.31 10.38
CA ASN A 76 -6.56 3.96 11.35
C ASN A 76 -7.82 4.81 11.14
N THR A 77 -7.65 6.10 10.84
CA THR A 77 -8.78 7.01 10.52
C THR A 77 -9.54 6.55 9.28
N VAL A 78 -8.84 6.12 8.23
CA VAL A 78 -9.46 5.57 7.02
C VAL A 78 -10.19 4.26 7.33
N LEU A 79 -9.54 3.33 8.03
CA LEU A 79 -10.13 2.06 8.45
C LEU A 79 -11.39 2.26 9.31
N ASN A 80 -11.38 3.25 10.22
CA ASN A 80 -12.53 3.63 11.03
C ASN A 80 -13.70 4.17 10.20
N LYS A 81 -13.41 4.99 9.18
CA LYS A 81 -14.44 5.45 8.22
C LYS A 81 -15.05 4.28 7.45
N LEU A 82 -14.23 3.31 7.04
CA LEU A 82 -14.71 2.12 6.31
C LEU A 82 -15.66 1.26 7.15
N THR A 83 -15.53 1.25 8.48
CA THR A 83 -16.47 0.49 9.35
C THR A 83 -17.93 0.95 9.24
N ARG A 84 -18.19 2.13 8.65
CA ARG A 84 -19.57 2.64 8.44
C ARG A 84 -20.37 1.80 7.44
N PHE A 85 -19.67 1.06 6.58
CA PHE A 85 -20.25 0.21 5.54
C PHE A 85 -20.39 -1.25 5.95
N ASP A 86 -20.06 -1.60 7.20
CA ASP A 86 -20.27 -2.95 7.72
C ASP A 86 -21.78 -3.29 7.70
N GLU A 87 -22.14 -4.52 7.30
CA GLU A 87 -23.52 -4.98 7.05
C GLU A 87 -24.52 -4.71 8.20
N ASN A 88 -24.01 -4.57 9.43
CA ASN A 88 -24.82 -4.35 10.63
C ASN A 88 -25.16 -2.86 10.90
N LYS A 89 -24.78 -1.93 10.01
CA LYS A 89 -25.02 -0.49 10.19
C LYS A 89 -26.06 0.05 9.22
N ILE A 90 -27.10 0.67 9.79
CA ILE A 90 -28.27 1.29 9.12
C ILE A 90 -27.87 2.29 8.01
N ILE A 91 -26.68 2.88 8.12
CA ILE A 91 -26.17 3.94 7.23
C ILE A 91 -25.66 3.38 5.89
N SER A 92 -25.36 2.08 5.80
CA SER A 92 -24.93 1.43 4.55
C SER A 92 -26.00 1.56 3.45
N SER A 93 -27.28 1.48 3.83
CA SER A 93 -28.41 1.61 2.90
C SER A 93 -28.64 3.04 2.40
N ILE A 94 -28.39 4.07 3.22
CA ILE A 94 -28.64 5.48 2.87
C ILE A 94 -27.49 6.09 2.04
N LEU A 95 -26.23 5.69 2.31
CA LEU A 95 -25.05 6.23 1.61
C LEU A 95 -24.81 5.62 0.22
N THR A 96 -25.47 4.50 -0.11
CA THR A 96 -25.40 3.88 -1.45
C THR A 96 -25.99 4.79 -2.54
N PHE A 97 -26.78 5.82 -2.16
CA PHE A 97 -27.38 6.77 -3.09
C PHE A 97 -26.40 7.80 -3.68
N THR A 98 -25.25 8.01 -3.04
CA THR A 98 -24.13 8.76 -3.62
C THR A 98 -23.12 7.75 -4.17
N LYS A 99 -22.76 7.84 -5.45
CA LYS A 99 -21.77 6.93 -6.07
C LYS A 99 -20.57 6.78 -5.14
N PRO A 100 -20.21 5.55 -4.70
CA PRO A 100 -19.07 5.33 -3.83
C PRO A 100 -17.79 5.76 -4.56
N ASN A 101 -17.38 7.01 -4.33
CA ASN A 101 -16.12 7.51 -4.83
C ASN A 101 -15.02 6.95 -3.92
N ASN A 102 -14.01 6.33 -4.51
CA ASN A 102 -12.85 5.80 -3.78
C ASN A 102 -11.91 6.93 -3.34
N GLU A 103 -12.46 7.93 -2.66
CA GLU A 103 -11.74 9.15 -2.30
C GLU A 103 -10.78 8.90 -1.14
N GLU A 104 -11.22 8.13 -0.13
CA GLU A 104 -10.41 7.83 1.05
C GLU A 104 -9.16 7.02 0.68
N GLY A 105 -9.31 6.01 -0.18
CA GLY A 105 -8.18 5.19 -0.63
C GLY A 105 -7.18 5.98 -1.46
N ARG A 106 -7.66 6.88 -2.33
CA ARG A 106 -6.78 7.78 -3.11
C ARG A 106 -6.10 8.82 -2.23
N ALA A 107 -6.84 9.48 -1.34
CA ALA A 107 -6.28 10.46 -0.41
C ALA A 107 -5.22 9.82 0.49
N TYR A 108 -5.44 8.59 0.93
CA TYR A 108 -4.45 7.83 1.68
C TYR A 108 -3.22 7.48 0.84
N ALA A 109 -3.38 7.05 -0.41
CA ALA A 109 -2.27 6.78 -1.30
C ALA A 109 -1.43 8.04 -1.58
N THR A 110 -2.07 9.20 -1.75
CA THR A 110 -1.38 10.49 -1.87
C THR A 110 -0.63 10.84 -0.59
N PHE A 111 -1.27 10.69 0.57
CA PHE A 111 -0.62 10.87 1.87
C PHE A 111 0.65 10.02 2.00
N LEU A 112 0.53 8.72 1.72
CA LEU A 112 1.64 7.78 1.78
C LEU A 112 2.77 8.21 0.86
N HIS A 113 2.46 8.49 -0.41
CA HIS A 113 3.45 8.86 -1.41
C HIS A 113 4.20 10.15 -1.03
N SER A 114 3.47 11.21 -0.62
CA SER A 114 4.08 12.48 -0.27
C SER A 114 5.02 12.38 0.93
N ASN A 115 4.65 11.61 1.96
CA ASN A 115 5.50 11.44 3.14
C ASN A 115 6.71 10.55 2.85
N LEU A 116 6.53 9.50 2.04
CA LEU A 116 7.64 8.65 1.61
C LEU A 116 8.65 9.44 0.78
N GLN A 117 8.16 10.26 -0.17
CA GLN A 117 8.99 11.15 -0.97
C GLN A 117 9.78 12.12 -0.08
N GLN A 118 9.12 12.80 0.85
CA GLN A 118 9.79 13.72 1.75
C GLN A 118 10.88 13.03 2.59
N LEU A 119 10.60 11.85 3.14
CA LEU A 119 11.58 11.07 3.88
C LEU A 119 12.78 10.71 2.99
N SER A 120 12.52 10.28 1.75
CA SER A 120 13.57 9.89 0.79
C SER A 120 14.45 11.05 0.34
N GLU A 121 13.88 12.24 0.24
CA GLU A 121 14.61 13.45 -0.18
C GLU A 121 15.36 14.09 0.99
N SER A 122 14.88 13.90 2.23
CA SER A 122 15.36 14.64 3.40
C SER A 122 16.29 13.83 4.30
N LEU A 123 16.14 12.51 4.41
CA LEU A 123 16.98 11.70 5.29
C LEU A 123 18.31 11.35 4.63
N VAL A 124 19.41 11.63 5.33
CA VAL A 124 20.77 11.39 4.83
C VAL A 124 21.21 9.94 5.05
N ASP A 125 20.81 9.32 6.17
CA ASP A 125 21.14 7.94 6.46
C ASP A 125 20.16 6.97 5.79
N GLU A 126 20.62 6.35 4.70
CA GLU A 126 19.85 5.36 3.94
C GLU A 126 19.45 4.15 4.79
N VAL A 127 20.28 3.74 5.76
CA VAL A 127 19.97 2.57 6.61
C VAL A 127 18.79 2.89 7.52
N SER A 128 18.79 4.06 8.17
CA SER A 128 17.65 4.52 8.97
C SER A 128 16.41 4.75 8.11
N MET A 129 16.56 5.27 6.90
CA MET A 129 15.44 5.45 5.96
C MET A 129 14.77 4.11 5.62
N ILE A 130 15.55 3.09 5.26
CA ILE A 130 15.04 1.74 4.97
C ILE A 130 14.41 1.11 6.20
N ALA A 131 15.04 1.24 7.38
CA ALA A 131 14.50 0.71 8.63
C ALA A 131 13.15 1.34 9.02
N LEU A 132 13.01 2.67 8.85
CA LEU A 132 11.75 3.39 9.04
C LEU A 132 10.69 2.88 8.05
N CYS A 133 11.05 2.73 6.78
CA CYS A 133 10.14 2.25 5.74
C CYS A 133 9.65 0.82 6.00
N GLU A 134 10.54 -0.09 6.38
CA GLU A 134 10.21 -1.48 6.73
C GLU A 134 9.24 -1.53 7.92
N ALA A 135 9.55 -0.80 8.99
CA ALA A 135 8.71 -0.75 10.18
C ALA A 135 7.34 -0.12 9.89
N TRP A 136 7.31 0.93 9.06
CA TRP A 136 6.06 1.55 8.62
C TRP A 136 5.21 0.56 7.81
N TYR A 137 5.77 0.00 6.73
CA TYR A 137 5.09 -0.98 5.87
C TYR A 137 4.49 -2.13 6.68
N THR A 138 5.31 -2.74 7.54
CA THR A 138 4.93 -3.89 8.36
C THR A 138 3.75 -3.57 9.28
N ARG A 139 3.79 -2.42 9.95
CA ARG A 139 2.72 -2.00 10.86
C ARG A 139 1.42 -1.70 10.10
N GLN A 140 1.50 -1.08 8.95
CA GLN A 140 0.33 -0.75 8.12
C GLN A 140 -0.36 -2.01 7.58
N MET A 141 0.41 -2.94 7.02
CA MET A 141 -0.14 -4.20 6.50
C MET A 141 -0.78 -5.02 7.63
N ARG A 142 -0.16 -5.04 8.82
CA ARG A 142 -0.74 -5.67 10.00
C ARG A 142 -2.07 -5.04 10.40
N MET A 143 -2.18 -3.71 10.42
CA MET A 143 -3.44 -3.04 10.75
C MET A 143 -4.57 -3.38 9.77
N ILE A 144 -4.27 -3.43 8.47
CA ILE A 144 -5.24 -3.83 7.44
C ILE A 144 -5.64 -5.29 7.63
N TYR A 145 -4.67 -6.17 7.90
CA TYR A 145 -4.89 -7.58 8.18
C TYR A 145 -5.79 -7.80 9.39
N GLU A 146 -5.51 -7.15 10.52
CA GLU A 146 -6.31 -7.23 11.74
C GLU A 146 -7.73 -6.69 11.51
N TRP A 147 -7.85 -5.58 10.78
CA TRP A 147 -9.15 -5.02 10.41
C TRP A 147 -9.98 -6.00 9.57
N LEU A 148 -9.34 -6.74 8.67
CA LEU A 148 -9.96 -7.77 7.86
C LEU A 148 -10.32 -9.00 8.71
N ILE A 149 -9.44 -9.47 9.60
CA ILE A 149 -9.73 -10.62 10.47
C ILE A 149 -10.99 -10.42 11.30
N HIS A 150 -11.18 -9.23 11.88
CA HIS A 150 -12.39 -8.90 12.62
C HIS A 150 -13.68 -8.95 11.77
N ARG A 151 -13.55 -9.06 10.44
CA ARG A 151 -14.62 -9.16 9.44
C ARG A 151 -14.54 -10.44 8.61
N LYS A 152 -13.92 -11.51 9.11
CA LYS A 152 -13.78 -12.77 8.37
C LYS A 152 -15.12 -13.41 8.01
N GLY A 153 -16.15 -13.22 8.83
CA GLY A 153 -17.51 -13.75 8.61
C GLY A 153 -18.47 -12.78 7.91
N MET A 154 -18.01 -11.61 7.49
CA MET A 154 -18.84 -10.57 6.87
C MET A 154 -18.43 -10.38 5.41
N LEU A 155 -19.39 -10.10 4.53
CA LEU A 155 -19.09 -9.68 3.17
C LEU A 155 -18.69 -8.20 3.18
N LEU A 156 -17.56 -7.85 2.57
CA LEU A 156 -17.17 -6.45 2.48
C LEU A 156 -18.00 -5.72 1.43
N HIS A 157 -18.36 -4.49 1.75
CA HIS A 157 -19.03 -3.58 0.84
C HIS A 157 -18.10 -3.18 -0.31
N SER A 158 -18.66 -2.93 -1.50
CA SER A 158 -17.87 -2.60 -2.70
C SER A 158 -16.93 -1.40 -2.52
N HIS A 159 -17.37 -0.39 -1.78
CA HIS A 159 -16.52 0.76 -1.42
C HIS A 159 -15.33 0.35 -0.54
N GLN A 160 -15.54 -0.54 0.45
CA GLN A 160 -14.47 -1.02 1.33
C GLN A 160 -13.41 -1.77 0.54
N ILE A 161 -13.83 -2.69 -0.36
CA ILE A 161 -12.92 -3.45 -1.22
C ILE A 161 -12.13 -2.49 -2.11
N LYS A 162 -12.80 -1.60 -2.83
CA LYS A 162 -12.13 -0.66 -3.74
C LYS A 162 -11.12 0.23 -3.02
N CYS A 163 -11.47 0.71 -1.82
CA CYS A 163 -10.59 1.50 -0.97
C CYS A 163 -9.38 0.69 -0.51
N LEU A 164 -9.59 -0.45 0.13
CA LEU A 164 -8.51 -1.29 0.65
C LEU A 164 -7.61 -1.82 -0.46
N SER A 165 -8.16 -2.27 -1.58
CA SER A 165 -7.38 -2.72 -2.75
C SER A 165 -6.48 -1.60 -3.28
N THR A 166 -6.97 -0.36 -3.31
CA THR A 166 -6.15 0.78 -3.73
C THR A 166 -5.01 1.03 -2.76
N ILE A 167 -5.31 1.04 -1.45
CA ILE A 167 -4.31 1.25 -0.40
C ILE A 167 -3.24 0.16 -0.45
N VAL A 168 -3.64 -1.11 -0.46
CA VAL A 168 -2.73 -2.26 -0.44
C VAL A 168 -1.83 -2.27 -1.69
N LYS A 169 -2.41 -2.14 -2.89
CA LYS A 169 -1.65 -2.14 -4.15
C LYS A 169 -0.66 -0.97 -4.22
N LYS A 170 -1.09 0.24 -3.82
CA LYS A 170 -0.22 1.43 -3.81
C LYS A 170 0.85 1.35 -2.73
N THR A 171 0.51 0.82 -1.56
CA THR A 171 1.47 0.63 -0.47
C THR A 171 2.59 -0.31 -0.90
N PHE A 172 2.24 -1.50 -1.41
CA PHE A 172 3.23 -2.44 -1.92
C PHE A 172 4.15 -1.79 -2.96
N SER A 173 3.56 -1.17 -4.00
CA SER A 173 4.32 -0.57 -5.09
C SER A 173 5.24 0.58 -4.64
N TYR A 174 4.79 1.45 -3.74
CA TYR A 174 5.63 2.58 -3.29
C TYR A 174 6.80 2.13 -2.42
N PHE A 175 6.59 1.14 -1.54
CA PHE A 175 7.68 0.62 -0.71
C PHE A 175 8.64 -0.29 -1.49
N GLU A 176 8.16 -0.99 -2.50
CA GLU A 176 9.01 -1.69 -3.48
C GLU A 176 9.95 -0.72 -4.21
N LEU A 177 9.40 0.41 -4.67
CA LEU A 177 10.21 1.46 -5.31
C LEU A 177 11.23 2.10 -4.37
N GLN A 178 10.95 2.13 -3.06
CA GLN A 178 11.89 2.59 -2.04
C GLN A 178 13.03 1.59 -1.76
N GLY A 179 12.97 0.38 -2.35
CA GLY A 179 14.01 -0.63 -2.22
C GLY A 179 13.80 -1.64 -1.09
N LEU A 180 12.58 -1.75 -0.53
CA LEU A 180 12.32 -2.80 0.46
C LEU A 180 12.43 -4.19 -0.19
N PRO A 181 13.09 -5.16 0.48
CA PRO A 181 13.26 -6.50 -0.08
C PRO A 181 11.93 -7.26 -0.10
N THR A 182 11.81 -8.21 -1.04
CA THR A 182 10.63 -9.08 -1.17
C THR A 182 10.32 -9.84 0.12
N ALA A 183 11.33 -10.20 0.92
CA ALA A 183 11.14 -10.86 2.21
C ALA A 183 10.34 -10.01 3.22
N VAL A 184 10.40 -8.68 3.11
CA VAL A 184 9.65 -7.72 3.93
C VAL A 184 8.29 -7.42 3.29
N LEU A 185 8.25 -7.26 1.97
CA LEU A 185 7.03 -6.90 1.26
C LEU A 185 6.03 -8.06 1.16
N ASP A 186 6.52 -9.24 0.78
CA ASP A 186 5.72 -10.39 0.40
C ASP A 186 5.47 -11.38 1.54
N THR A 187 5.12 -10.84 2.70
CA THR A 187 4.85 -11.65 3.89
C THR A 187 3.51 -12.39 3.78
N ILE A 188 3.33 -13.42 4.60
CA ILE A 188 2.04 -14.13 4.74
C ILE A 188 0.88 -13.17 5.08
N VAL A 189 1.17 -12.09 5.81
CA VAL A 189 0.20 -11.04 6.15
C VAL A 189 -0.28 -10.35 4.88
N TYR A 190 0.65 -9.84 4.07
CA TYR A 190 0.33 -9.21 2.79
C TYR A 190 -0.42 -10.17 1.86
N GLN A 191 0.07 -11.41 1.71
CA GLN A 191 -0.56 -12.42 0.86
C GLN A 191 -1.99 -12.71 1.28
N THR A 192 -2.25 -12.87 2.58
CA THR A 192 -3.60 -13.11 3.09
C THR A 192 -4.53 -11.93 2.81
N VAL A 193 -4.05 -10.69 3.02
CA VAL A 193 -4.81 -9.47 2.73
C VAL A 193 -5.14 -9.38 1.24
N SER A 194 -4.13 -9.52 0.38
CA SER A 194 -4.26 -9.40 -1.08
C SER A 194 -5.18 -10.47 -1.66
N GLN A 195 -5.01 -11.73 -1.26
CA GLN A 195 -5.86 -12.84 -1.71
C GLN A 195 -7.33 -12.60 -1.33
N ARG A 196 -7.58 -12.18 -0.08
CA ARG A 196 -8.95 -11.89 0.35
C ARG A 196 -9.59 -10.79 -0.49
N LEU A 197 -8.91 -9.66 -0.66
CA LEU A 197 -9.43 -8.54 -1.44
C LEU A 197 -9.67 -8.92 -2.90
N GLN A 198 -8.80 -9.73 -3.49
CA GLN A 198 -8.94 -10.21 -4.86
C GLN A 198 -10.16 -11.14 -5.06
N VAL A 199 -10.38 -12.08 -4.13
CA VAL A 199 -11.54 -12.99 -4.17
C VAL A 199 -12.85 -12.21 -4.04
N GLU A 200 -12.90 -11.25 -3.11
CA GLU A 200 -14.11 -10.45 -2.91
C GLU A 200 -14.35 -9.46 -4.06
N GLU A 201 -13.30 -8.89 -4.67
CA GLU A 201 -13.38 -8.06 -5.89
C GLU A 201 -13.96 -8.87 -7.06
N THR A 202 -13.45 -10.09 -7.28
CA THR A 202 -13.94 -10.99 -8.33
C THR A 202 -15.40 -11.38 -8.12
N THR A 203 -15.77 -11.71 -6.88
CA THR A 203 -17.16 -12.08 -6.51
C THR A 203 -18.15 -10.94 -6.80
N GLN A 204 -17.74 -9.68 -6.61
CA GLN A 204 -18.59 -8.53 -6.93
C GLN A 204 -18.74 -8.28 -8.43
N CYS A 205 -17.67 -8.44 -9.22
CA CYS A 205 -17.75 -8.33 -10.68
C CYS A 205 -18.74 -9.34 -11.28
N VAL A 206 -18.68 -10.61 -10.83
CA VAL A 206 -19.61 -11.65 -11.28
C VAL A 206 -21.07 -11.35 -10.88
N LYS A 207 -21.31 -10.77 -9.70
CA LYS A 207 -22.66 -10.33 -9.28
C LYS A 207 -23.20 -9.19 -10.16
N GLN A 208 -22.35 -8.28 -10.62
CA GLN A 208 -22.78 -7.21 -11.54
C GLN A 208 -23.09 -7.75 -12.94
N GLU A 209 -22.31 -8.72 -13.44
CA GLU A 209 -22.56 -9.37 -14.73
C GLU A 209 -23.86 -10.19 -14.71
N SER A 210 -24.12 -10.94 -13.64
CA SER A 210 -25.35 -11.73 -13.48
C SER A 210 -26.61 -10.89 -13.19
N GLY A 211 -26.45 -9.66 -12.71
CA GLY A 211 -27.56 -8.70 -12.54
C GLY A 211 -27.98 -7.98 -13.82
N SER A 212 -27.22 -8.13 -14.91
CA SER A 212 -27.49 -7.46 -16.20
C SER A 212 -28.29 -8.32 -17.20
N THR A 213 -28.67 -9.54 -16.83
CA THR A 213 -29.53 -10.40 -17.65
C THR A 213 -31.00 -10.23 -17.28
N THR A 214 -31.63 -9.18 -17.81
CA THR A 214 -33.07 -9.21 -18.06
C THR A 214 -33.38 -10.33 -19.08
N PRO A 215 -34.28 -11.28 -18.76
CA PRO A 215 -34.76 -12.22 -19.76
C PRO A 215 -35.81 -11.52 -20.63
N SER A 216 -35.42 -10.99 -21.79
CA SER A 216 -36.39 -10.56 -22.79
C SER A 216 -36.93 -11.79 -23.54
N GLY A 217 -37.83 -12.52 -22.89
CA GLY A 217 -38.71 -13.48 -23.53
C GLY A 217 -40.00 -12.79 -23.99
N MET A 218 -40.13 -12.51 -25.28
CA MET A 218 -41.44 -12.47 -25.96
C MET A 218 -41.24 -12.96 -27.39
N GLY A 219 -41.86 -14.10 -27.69
CA GLY A 219 -41.47 -14.95 -28.79
C GLY A 219 -41.87 -14.46 -30.19
N ARG A 220 -41.27 -15.10 -31.18
CA ARG A 220 -42.05 -15.66 -32.30
C ARG A 220 -41.42 -16.97 -32.77
N ARG A 221 -42.19 -18.03 -32.56
CA ARG A 221 -42.05 -19.34 -33.20
C ARG A 221 -42.03 -19.15 -34.72
N LYS A 222 -41.15 -19.86 -35.43
CA LYS A 222 -41.55 -20.69 -36.56
C LYS A 222 -40.52 -21.78 -36.80
N LEU A 223 -40.98 -23.00 -36.51
CA LEU A 223 -40.40 -24.28 -36.84
C LEU A 223 -40.30 -24.43 -38.37
N LEU A 224 -39.12 -24.86 -38.79
CA LEU A 224 -38.85 -26.03 -39.64
C LEU A 224 -39.96 -26.51 -40.60
N ASP A 225 -39.51 -26.64 -41.86
CA ASP A 225 -39.86 -27.67 -42.86
C ASP A 225 -40.97 -27.37 -43.89
N SER A 226 -40.53 -27.22 -45.14
CA SER A 226 -41.24 -27.75 -46.31
C SER A 226 -40.23 -28.01 -47.43
N LEU A 227 -39.98 -29.29 -47.65
CA LEU A 227 -39.43 -29.90 -48.85
C LEU A 227 -40.10 -29.41 -50.14
N GLY A 228 -39.31 -29.39 -51.23
CA GLY A 228 -39.74 -30.02 -52.48
C GLY A 228 -40.10 -29.12 -53.68
N GLY A 229 -39.30 -29.25 -54.75
CA GLY A 229 -39.66 -28.91 -56.13
C GLY A 229 -39.17 -27.53 -56.57
N GLY A 230 -38.55 -27.33 -57.72
CA GLY A 230 -38.44 -28.13 -58.93
C GLY A 230 -38.00 -27.19 -60.06
N LEU A 231 -37.30 -27.76 -61.02
CA LEU A 231 -36.64 -27.14 -62.17
C LEU A 231 -37.57 -26.31 -63.07
N SER A 232 -36.99 -25.35 -63.80
CA SER A 232 -37.14 -25.08 -65.25
C SER A 232 -37.35 -23.60 -65.61
N GLY A 233 -36.68 -23.13 -66.67
CA GLY A 233 -37.18 -22.00 -67.46
C GLY A 233 -36.15 -21.08 -68.10
N LEU A 234 -35.38 -21.59 -69.07
CA LEU A 234 -34.70 -20.77 -70.09
C LEU A 234 -35.73 -20.16 -71.07
N SER A 235 -35.61 -18.86 -71.36
CA SER A 235 -35.98 -18.17 -72.61
C SER A 235 -35.59 -16.70 -72.42
N GLY A 236 -34.89 -15.95 -73.28
CA GLY A 236 -34.71 -16.06 -74.72
C GLY A 236 -34.99 -14.68 -75.36
N ASN A 237 -33.91 -14.01 -75.78
CA ASN A 237 -33.79 -12.94 -76.81
C ASN A 237 -34.44 -11.55 -76.66
N ALA A 238 -33.61 -10.51 -76.84
CA ALA A 238 -33.53 -9.61 -78.02
C ALA A 238 -32.97 -8.23 -77.57
N LEU A 239 -31.73 -7.87 -77.90
CA LEU A 239 -31.37 -7.01 -79.05
C LEU A 239 -32.27 -5.78 -79.22
N PHE A 240 -31.77 -4.58 -78.89
CA PHE A 240 -31.76 -3.43 -79.81
C PHE A 240 -30.76 -2.34 -79.36
N HIS A 241 -29.95 -1.93 -80.33
CA HIS A 241 -29.10 -0.73 -80.42
C HIS A 241 -29.74 0.56 -79.87
N ARG A 242 -28.93 1.53 -79.43
CA ARG A 242 -28.46 2.65 -80.27
C ARG A 242 -27.65 3.71 -79.48
N ASN A 243 -26.54 4.10 -80.11
CA ASN A 243 -25.62 5.24 -79.90
C ASN A 243 -24.74 5.29 -78.66
#